data_AF-A0A7S3MPA5-F1
#
_entry.id   AF-A0A7S3MPA5-F1
#
_cell.length_a   1.000
_cell.length_b   1.000
_cell.length_c   1.000
_cell.angle_alpha   90.00
_cell.angle_beta   90.00
_cell.angle_gamma   90.00
#
_symmetry.space_group_name_H-M   'P 1'
#
loop_
_entity.id
_entity.type
_entity.pdbx_description
1 polymer ?
#
loop_
_entity_poly.entity_id
_entity_poly.type
_entity_poly.pdbx_seq_one_letter_code
_entity_poly.pdbx_strand_id
1 'polypeptide(L)'
;MKWVNKTEYVGDFDEDLRHGQGKYVWPNGCVYEGGWYQGKRQGYGEITYSDGSSYKGNFKNNLKDGHGTFTFADGSQYTGEWKDDLKNGHGNFQFKWKEGQ
;
A
#
# COMPACT_ATOMS: atom_id res chain seq x y z
N MET A 1 -3.63 -30.48 -10.67
CA MET A 1 -4.43 -29.35 -10.12
C MET A 1 -3.46 -28.34 -9.53
N LYS A 2 -3.46 -27.08 -10.00
CA LYS A 2 -2.68 -26.01 -9.36
C LYS A 2 -3.59 -25.37 -8.31
N TRP A 3 -3.22 -25.49 -7.04
CA TRP A 3 -3.84 -24.72 -5.97
C TRP A 3 -3.55 -23.25 -6.25
N VAL A 4 -4.56 -22.47 -6.62
CA VAL A 4 -4.45 -21.01 -6.61
C VAL A 4 -4.84 -20.57 -5.22
N ASN A 5 -3.92 -20.69 -4.27
CA ASN A 5 -4.08 -20.08 -2.95
C ASN A 5 -3.98 -18.57 -3.16
N LYS A 6 -5.12 -17.96 -3.47
CA LYS A 6 -5.22 -16.55 -3.92
C LYS A 6 -4.94 -15.55 -2.80
N THR A 7 -5.02 -15.99 -1.55
CA THR A 7 -4.68 -15.21 -0.38
C THR A 7 -3.47 -15.85 0.30
N GLU A 8 -2.41 -15.06 0.49
CA GLU A 8 -1.22 -15.50 1.21
C GLU A 8 -0.80 -14.41 2.20
N TYR A 9 -0.42 -14.82 3.41
CA TYR A 9 0.23 -13.94 4.36
C TYR A 9 1.52 -14.59 4.84
N VAL A 10 2.59 -13.81 4.86
CA VAL A 10 3.89 -14.19 5.45
C VAL A 10 4.31 -13.07 6.37
N GLY A 11 4.44 -13.34 7.67
CA GLY A 11 4.80 -12.35 8.67
C GLY A 11 4.51 -12.82 10.07
N ASP A 12 4.65 -11.92 11.03
CA ASP A 12 4.47 -12.23 12.45
C ASP A 12 2.99 -12.28 12.84
N PHE A 13 2.70 -13.05 13.89
CA PHE A 13 1.38 -13.14 14.50
C PHE A 13 1.49 -12.91 16.01
N ASP A 14 0.46 -12.27 16.57
CA ASP A 14 0.23 -12.04 17.99
C ASP A 14 -1.26 -12.29 18.27
N GLU A 15 -1.58 -13.22 19.17
CA GLU A 15 -2.96 -13.68 19.43
C GLU A 15 -3.77 -14.00 18.16
N ASP A 16 -3.20 -14.81 17.25
CA ASP A 16 -3.77 -15.16 15.94
C ASP A 16 -4.03 -13.97 14.98
N LEU A 17 -3.58 -12.77 15.33
CA LEU A 17 -3.69 -11.57 14.52
C LEU A 17 -2.34 -11.21 13.91
N ARG A 18 -2.36 -10.75 12.66
CA ARG A 18 -1.16 -10.23 11.97
C ARG A 18 -0.55 -9.10 12.80
N HIS A 19 0.75 -9.18 13.04
CA HIS A 19 1.51 -8.24 13.85
C HIS A 19 2.90 -8.02 13.23
N GLY A 20 3.63 -7.00 13.69
CA GLY A 20 5.03 -6.82 13.30
C GLY A 20 5.18 -6.46 11.83
N GLN A 21 6.08 -7.11 11.11
CA GLN A 21 6.24 -6.94 9.67
C GLN A 21 5.60 -8.10 8.92
N GLY A 22 5.00 -7.83 7.77
CA GLY A 22 4.48 -8.90 6.95
C GLY A 22 4.02 -8.49 5.57
N LYS A 23 3.95 -9.49 4.71
CA LYS A 23 3.47 -9.40 3.34
C LYS A 23 2.13 -10.11 3.20
N TYR A 24 1.15 -9.43 2.64
CA TYR A 24 -0.17 -9.97 2.33
C TYR A 24 -0.46 -9.85 0.85
N VAL A 25 -0.85 -10.95 0.21
CA VAL A 25 -1.30 -11.01 -1.18
C VAL A 25 -2.81 -11.24 -1.17
N TRP A 26 -3.55 -10.33 -1.80
CA TRP A 26 -5.00 -10.47 -1.98
C TRP A 26 -5.35 -11.22 -3.26
N PRO A 27 -6.54 -11.85 -3.32
CA PRO A 27 -7.01 -12.56 -4.52
C PRO A 27 -7.14 -11.73 -5.79
N ASN A 28 -7.30 -10.41 -5.65
CA ASN A 28 -7.39 -9.48 -6.76
C ASN A 28 -6.00 -9.11 -7.33
N GLY A 29 -4.91 -9.63 -6.76
CA GLY A 29 -3.54 -9.33 -7.18
C GLY A 29 -2.93 -8.13 -6.47
N CYS A 30 -3.65 -7.46 -5.56
CA CYS A 30 -3.02 -6.46 -4.69
C CYS A 30 -2.02 -7.14 -3.75
N VAL A 31 -0.95 -6.43 -3.42
CA VAL A 31 0.09 -6.88 -2.48
C VAL A 31 0.38 -5.76 -1.50
N TYR A 32 0.45 -6.06 -0.21
CA TYR A 32 0.92 -5.14 0.81
C TYR A 32 2.12 -5.73 1.52
N GLU A 33 3.12 -4.90 1.77
CA GLU A 33 4.29 -5.22 2.55
C GLU A 33 4.55 -4.08 3.53
N GLY A 34 4.60 -4.38 4.83
CA GLY A 34 4.84 -3.37 5.84
C GLY A 34 4.35 -3.78 7.21
N GLY A 35 4.13 -2.77 8.06
CA GLY A 35 3.74 -2.96 9.44
C GLY A 35 2.29 -3.43 9.64
N TRP A 36 2.11 -4.31 10.62
CA TRP A 36 0.83 -4.81 11.09
C TRP A 36 0.72 -4.64 12.60
N TYR A 37 -0.47 -4.29 13.06
CA TYR A 37 -0.82 -4.27 14.48
C TYR A 37 -2.24 -4.76 14.64
N GLN A 38 -2.43 -5.84 15.40
CA GLN A 38 -3.76 -6.39 15.73
C GLN A 38 -4.62 -6.61 14.46
N GLY A 39 -4.00 -7.21 13.43
CA GLY A 39 -4.65 -7.57 12.18
C GLY A 39 -4.84 -6.42 11.18
N LYS A 40 -4.43 -5.19 11.53
CA LYS A 40 -4.56 -3.99 10.68
C LYS A 40 -3.20 -3.50 10.19
N ARG A 41 -3.14 -2.95 8.97
CA ARG A 41 -1.96 -2.25 8.46
C ARG A 41 -1.69 -1.02 9.31
N GLN A 42 -0.45 -0.85 9.74
CA GLN A 42 -0.03 0.14 10.72
C GLN A 42 1.44 0.54 10.50
N GLY A 43 1.76 1.82 10.68
CA GLY A 43 3.12 2.32 10.46
C GLY A 43 3.48 2.38 8.98
N TYR A 44 4.77 2.34 8.65
CA TYR A 44 5.23 2.45 7.27
C TYR A 44 4.99 1.15 6.49
N GLY A 45 4.57 1.27 5.23
CA GLY A 45 4.42 0.14 4.32
C GLY A 45 4.19 0.57 2.87
N GLU A 46 4.07 -0.43 2.00
CA GLU A 46 3.83 -0.27 0.57
C GLU A 46 2.67 -1.19 0.15
N ILE A 47 1.67 -0.64 -0.53
CA ILE A 47 0.65 -1.42 -1.24
C ILE A 47 0.82 -1.23 -2.74
N THR A 48 0.96 -2.33 -3.48
CA THR A 48 0.88 -2.39 -4.93
C THR A 48 -0.53 -2.86 -5.30
N TYR A 49 -1.20 -2.10 -6.16
CA TYR A 49 -2.52 -2.43 -6.66
C TYR A 49 -2.43 -3.23 -7.97
N SER A 50 -3.50 -3.96 -8.28
CA SER A 50 -3.58 -4.80 -9.48
C SER A 50 -3.50 -4.03 -10.80
N ASP A 51 -3.80 -2.73 -10.78
CA ASP A 51 -3.68 -1.84 -11.95
C ASP A 51 -2.24 -1.33 -12.18
N GLY A 52 -1.29 -1.73 -11.31
CA GLY A 52 0.10 -1.31 -11.36
C GLY A 52 0.40 -0.01 -10.61
N SER A 53 -0.61 0.68 -10.07
CA SER A 53 -0.37 1.79 -9.15
C SER A 53 0.16 1.29 -7.81
N SER A 54 0.78 2.17 -7.03
CA SER A 54 1.24 1.85 -5.67
C SER A 54 1.10 3.02 -4.72
N TYR A 55 1.03 2.72 -3.43
CA TYR A 55 1.22 3.70 -2.37
C TYR A 55 2.31 3.22 -1.43
N LYS A 56 3.25 4.10 -1.10
CA LYS A 56 4.30 3.87 -0.13
C LYS A 56 4.30 4.99 0.90
N GLY A 57 4.07 4.66 2.16
CA GLY A 57 3.92 5.66 3.20
C GLY A 57 3.36 5.10 4.49
N ASN A 58 2.83 5.99 5.31
CA ASN A 58 2.30 5.64 6.63
C ASN A 58 0.86 5.15 6.55
N PHE A 59 0.57 4.16 7.38
CA PHE A 59 -0.74 3.57 7.57
C PHE A 59 -1.17 3.67 9.03
N LYS A 60 -2.46 3.87 9.24
CA LYS A 60 -3.12 3.79 10.54
C LYS A 60 -4.46 3.11 10.38
N ASN A 61 -4.71 2.04 11.15
CA ASN A 61 -5.98 1.32 11.10
C ASN A 61 -6.41 0.92 9.67
N ASN A 62 -5.50 0.39 8.86
CA ASN A 62 -5.69 0.06 7.44
C ASN A 62 -5.76 1.22 6.44
N LEU A 63 -5.80 2.47 6.87
CA LEU A 63 -5.92 3.64 5.99
C LEU A 63 -4.55 4.29 5.80
N LYS A 64 -4.34 4.93 4.64
CA LYS A 64 -3.20 5.84 4.42
C LYS A 64 -3.38 7.05 5.35
N ASP A 65 -2.40 7.31 6.20
CA ASP A 65 -2.46 8.35 7.23
C ASP A 65 -1.04 8.83 7.58
N GLY A 66 -0.78 10.13 7.44
CA GLY A 66 0.56 10.74 7.49
C GLY A 66 1.18 10.90 6.10
N HIS A 67 2.49 11.10 6.05
CA HIS A 67 3.18 11.34 4.77
C HIS A 67 3.34 10.07 3.92
N GLY A 68 3.17 10.19 2.60
CA GLY A 68 3.41 9.10 1.65
C GLY A 68 3.35 9.51 0.19
N THR A 69 3.82 8.61 -0.67
CA THR A 69 3.85 8.76 -2.13
C THR A 69 2.90 7.76 -2.78
N PHE A 70 1.99 8.25 -3.60
CA PHE A 70 1.17 7.44 -4.50
C PHE A 70 1.72 7.53 -5.92
N THR A 71 2.09 6.40 -6.49
CA THR A 71 2.52 6.26 -7.88
C THR A 71 1.34 5.73 -8.68
N PHE A 72 0.92 6.48 -9.69
CA PHE A 72 -0.14 6.09 -10.61
C PHE A 72 0.38 5.08 -11.63
N ALA A 73 -0.51 4.31 -12.26
CA ALA A 73 -0.13 3.30 -13.26
C ALA A 73 0.58 3.90 -14.50
N ASP A 74 0.34 5.17 -14.81
CA ASP A 74 1.03 5.92 -15.87
C ASP A 74 2.45 6.35 -15.46
N GLY A 75 2.83 6.18 -14.20
CA GLY A 75 4.09 6.60 -13.60
C GLY A 75 4.10 8.03 -13.06
N SER A 76 2.99 8.77 -13.16
CA SER A 76 2.80 10.02 -12.43
C SER A 76 2.83 9.75 -10.93
N GLN A 77 3.18 10.75 -10.12
CA GLN A 77 3.32 10.58 -8.67
C GLN A 77 2.69 11.74 -7.91
N TYR A 78 2.10 11.42 -6.75
CA TYR A 78 1.74 12.40 -5.73
C TYR A 78 2.47 12.08 -4.44
N THR A 79 3.18 13.04 -3.88
CA THR A 79 3.84 12.92 -2.58
C THR A 79 3.30 14.00 -1.65
N GLY A 80 2.80 13.63 -0.47
CA GLY A 80 2.27 14.60 0.48
C GLY A 80 1.62 13.95 1.69
N GLU A 81 0.86 14.75 2.42
CA GLU A 81 0.12 14.30 3.60
C GLU A 81 -1.15 13.53 3.21
N TRP A 82 -1.48 12.51 4.01
CA TRP A 82 -2.66 11.69 3.86
C TRP A 82 -3.43 11.65 5.18
N LYS A 83 -4.74 11.60 5.08
CA LYS A 83 -5.64 11.44 6.23
C LYS A 83 -6.80 10.57 5.83
N ASP A 84 -6.94 9.42 6.49
CA ASP A 84 -8.04 8.47 6.26
C ASP A 84 -8.25 8.16 4.76
N ASP A 85 -7.17 7.77 4.07
CA ASP A 85 -7.09 7.50 2.63
C ASP A 85 -7.23 8.70 1.68
N LEU A 86 -7.50 9.90 2.19
CA LEU A 86 -7.61 11.12 1.41
C LEU A 86 -6.31 11.90 1.39
N LYS A 87 -5.96 12.48 0.24
CA LYS A 87 -4.90 13.50 0.15
C LYS A 87 -5.29 14.66 1.07
N ASN A 88 -4.42 15.02 1.99
CA ASN A 88 -4.66 16.08 2.98
C ASN A 88 -3.47 17.04 2.97
N GLY A 89 -3.66 18.29 3.37
CA GLY A 89 -2.55 19.25 3.49
C GLY A 89 -1.76 19.50 2.19
N HIS A 90 -0.46 19.73 2.35
CA HIS A 90 0.44 20.03 1.24
C HIS A 90 0.93 18.75 0.55
N GLY A 91 1.02 18.80 -0.77
CA GLY A 91 1.63 17.74 -1.56
C GLY A 91 2.15 18.26 -2.89
N ASN A 92 3.10 17.53 -3.45
CA ASN A 92 3.68 17.75 -4.76
C ASN A 92 3.14 16.69 -5.73
N PHE A 93 2.66 17.13 -6.89
CA PHE A 93 2.25 16.24 -7.96
C PHE A 93 3.25 16.35 -9.12
N GLN A 94 3.78 15.21 -9.55
CA GLN A 94 4.70 15.10 -10.69
C GLN A 94 4.00 14.30 -11.79
N PHE A 95 3.80 14.94 -12.94
CA PHE A 95 3.21 14.30 -14.11
C PHE A 95 4.30 13.61 -14.92
N LYS A 96 4.05 12.36 -15.32
CA LYS A 96 4.91 11.70 -16.30
C LYS A 96 4.36 11.95 -17.70
N TRP A 97 4.95 12.90 -18.41
CA TRP A 97 4.67 13.09 -19.83
C TRP A 97 5.39 12.01 -20.63
N LYS A 98 4.70 11.35 -21.55
CA LYS A 98 5.35 10.63 -22.64
C LYS A 98 5.60 11.66 -23.74
N GLU A 99 6.86 12.01 -24.00
CA GLU A 99 7.18 12.73 -25.23
C GLU A 99 6.79 11.86 -26.43
N GLY A 100 6.17 12.50 -27.43
CA GLY A 100 5.61 11.85 -28.60
C GLY A 100 6.64 11.04 -29.37
N GLN A 101 6.22 9.85 -29.82
CA GLN A 101 6.90 9.13 -30.90
C GLN A 101 6.71 9.85 -32.24
#